data_AF-A0A847DGQ5-F1
#
_entry.id   AF-A0A847DGQ5-F1
#
_cell.length_a   1.000
_cell.length_b   1.000
_cell.length_c   1.000
_cell.angle_alpha   90.00
_cell.angle_beta   90.00
_cell.angle_gamma   90.00
#
_symmetry.space_group_name_H-M   'P 1'
#
loop_
_entity.id
_entity.type
_entity.pdbx_description
1 polymer ?
#
loop_
_entity_poly.entity_id
_entity_poly.type
_entity_poly.pdbx_seq_one_letter_code
_entity_poly.pdbx_strand_id
1 'polypeptide(L)'
;MNCTICGVSADNVEDLVAENWTLSFFDENDEHGPLCPACSEILLHMAHDGEYELKREYHGKVTFNDQIEYMDDDPLCDIVLGYILN
;
A
#
# COMPACT_ATOMS: atom_id res chain seq x y z
N MET A 1 -10.47 7.77 -1.84
CA MET A 1 -9.50 6.72 -2.22
C MET A 1 -8.54 6.54 -1.06
N ASN A 2 -8.03 5.33 -0.83
CA ASN A 2 -7.27 5.06 0.40
C ASN A 2 -5.86 4.57 0.07
N CYS A 3 -4.91 4.90 0.94
CA CYS A 3 -3.57 4.34 0.90
C CYS A 3 -3.65 2.83 1.10
N THR A 4 -3.14 2.07 0.14
CA THR A 4 -3.17 0.61 0.13
C THR A 4 -2.40 0.01 1.31
N ILE A 5 -1.52 0.75 1.98
CA ILE A 5 -0.78 0.28 3.15
C ILE A 5 -1.41 0.71 4.48
N CYS A 6 -1.56 2.01 4.70
CA CYS A 6 -1.97 2.53 6.01
C CYS A 6 -3.45 2.93 6.09
N GLY A 7 -4.19 2.87 4.98
CA GLY A 7 -5.63 3.16 4.94
C GLY A 7 -6.01 4.64 5.03
N VAL A 8 -5.04 5.57 5.12
CA VAL A 8 -5.31 7.03 5.05
C VAL A 8 -6.14 7.34 3.81
N SER A 9 -7.15 8.19 3.94
CA SER A 9 -8.06 8.55 2.86
C SER A 9 -7.68 9.89 2.21
N ALA A 10 -7.78 9.95 0.89
CA ALA A 10 -7.85 11.17 0.09
C ALA A 10 -9.26 11.31 -0.50
N ASP A 11 -9.83 12.52 -0.49
CA ASP A 11 -11.23 12.72 -0.86
C ASP A 11 -11.43 12.60 -2.38
N ASN A 12 -10.47 13.08 -3.17
CA ASN A 12 -10.53 13.06 -4.63
C ASN A 12 -9.14 12.89 -5.28
N VAL A 13 -9.10 12.83 -6.62
CA VAL A 13 -7.84 12.66 -7.41
C VAL A 13 -6.96 13.91 -7.35
N GLU A 14 -7.55 15.09 -7.26
CA GLU A 14 -6.84 16.36 -7.15
C GLU A 14 -6.03 16.41 -5.85
N ASP A 15 -6.58 15.86 -4.75
CA ASP A 15 -5.88 15.73 -3.48
C ASP A 15 -4.68 14.79 -3.59
N LEU A 16 -4.80 13.66 -4.30
CA LEU A 16 -3.68 12.76 -4.53
C LEU A 16 -2.52 13.48 -5.22
N VAL A 17 -2.81 14.31 -6.21
CA VAL A 17 -1.79 15.10 -6.92
C VAL A 17 -1.24 16.21 -6.02
N ALA A 18 -2.11 16.95 -5.33
CA ALA A 18 -1.73 18.07 -4.48
C ALA A 18 -0.84 17.64 -3.31
N GLU A 19 -1.09 16.44 -2.77
CA GLU A 19 -0.34 15.87 -1.66
C GLU A 19 0.81 14.95 -2.11
N ASN A 20 1.08 14.84 -3.41
CA ASN A 20 2.19 14.05 -3.96
C ASN A 20 2.10 12.54 -3.61
N TRP A 21 0.91 11.98 -3.73
CA TRP A 21 0.69 10.53 -3.59
C TRP A 21 1.30 9.76 -4.76
N THR A 22 1.80 8.56 -4.46
CA THR A 22 2.25 7.62 -5.49
C THR A 22 1.04 6.83 -5.98
N LEU A 23 0.68 6.98 -7.26
CA LEU A 23 -0.55 6.40 -7.81
C LEU A 23 -0.47 4.88 -7.97
N SER A 24 0.69 4.37 -8.39
CA SER A 24 0.95 2.93 -8.46
C SER A 24 2.43 2.60 -8.21
N PHE A 25 2.66 1.34 -7.86
CA PHE A 25 3.98 0.75 -7.64
C PHE A 25 3.92 -0.76 -7.86
N PHE A 26 5.07 -1.40 -8.04
CA PHE A 26 5.17 -2.84 -8.26
C PHE A 26 5.70 -3.59 -7.03
N ASP A 27 5.07 -4.72 -6.72
CA ASP A 27 5.63 -5.79 -5.90
C ASP A 27 5.91 -6.99 -6.81
N GLU A 28 7.19 -7.17 -7.16
CA GLU A 28 7.63 -8.11 -8.20
C GLU A 28 6.97 -7.87 -9.57
N ASN A 29 5.89 -8.59 -9.90
CA ASN A 29 5.16 -8.43 -11.16
C ASN A 29 3.73 -7.89 -10.95
N ASP A 30 3.32 -7.71 -9.70
CA ASP A 30 1.97 -7.26 -9.35
C ASP A 30 1.96 -5.75 -9.13
N GLU A 31 1.01 -5.06 -9.76
CA GLU A 31 0.82 -3.61 -9.60
C GLU A 31 -0.15 -3.34 -8.45
N HIS A 32 0.21 -2.41 -7.57
CA HIS A 32 -0.54 -2.00 -6.39
C HIS A 32 -0.67 -0.48 -6.31
N GLY A 33 -1.61 0.00 -5.50
CA GLY A 33 -1.74 1.44 -5.20
C GLY A 33 -3.18 1.89 -4.94
N PRO A 34 -3.39 3.15 -4.53
CA PRO A 34 -2.40 4.23 -4.36
C PRO A 34 -1.69 4.22 -2.98
N LEU A 35 -0.60 4.96 -2.86
CA LEU A 35 0.18 5.13 -1.63
C LEU A 35 0.30 6.59 -1.19
N CYS A 36 0.11 6.84 0.11
CA CYS A 36 0.39 8.15 0.68
C CYS A 36 1.90 8.43 0.71
N PRO A 37 2.33 9.71 0.74
CA PRO A 37 3.75 10.09 0.66
C PRO A 37 4.61 9.44 1.73
N ALA A 38 4.07 9.30 2.95
CA ALA A 38 4.80 8.70 4.06
C ALA A 38 5.10 7.21 3.82
N CYS A 39 4.13 6.46 3.28
CA CYS A 39 4.33 5.05 2.98
C CYS A 39 5.24 4.87 1.76
N SER A 40 5.10 5.70 0.72
CA SER A 40 5.92 5.57 -0.48
C SER A 40 7.39 5.90 -0.22
N GLU A 41 7.69 6.92 0.57
CA GLU A 41 9.07 7.28 0.94
C GLU A 41 9.79 6.16 1.71
N ILE A 42 9.06 5.46 2.59
CA ILE A 42 9.62 4.40 3.42
C ILE A 42 9.77 3.09 2.64
N LEU A 43 8.74 2.71 1.89
CA LEU A 43 8.61 1.35 1.35
C LEU A 43 9.13 1.20 -0.08
N LEU A 44 9.13 2.28 -0.87
CA LEU A 44 9.43 2.20 -2.29
C LEU A 44 10.82 2.74 -2.63
N HIS A 45 11.31 2.31 -3.77
CA HIS A 45 12.43 2.93 -4.45
C HIS A 45 12.09 3.13 -5.93
N MET A 46 12.77 4.08 -6.58
CA MET A 46 12.64 4.27 -8.02
C MET A 46 13.59 3.31 -8.73
N ALA A 47 13.05 2.44 -9.56
CA ALA A 47 13.80 1.49 -10.37
C ALA A 47 14.45 2.18 -11.58
N HIS A 48 15.25 1.43 -12.33
CA HIS A 48 16.03 1.97 -13.46
C HIS A 48 15.14 2.41 -14.65
N ASP A 49 13.98 1.78 -14.82
CA ASP A 49 12.97 2.16 -15.81
C ASP A 49 12.15 3.40 -15.40
N GLY A 50 12.33 3.89 -14.17
CA GLY A 50 11.63 5.05 -13.63
C GLY A 50 10.31 4.71 -12.94
N GLU A 51 9.97 3.42 -12.81
CA GLU A 51 8.81 2.98 -12.06
C GLU A 51 9.13 2.85 -10.56
N TYR A 52 8.10 2.91 -9.72
CA TYR A 52 8.26 2.69 -8.29
C TYR A 52 8.11 1.19 -7.98
N GLU A 53 9.10 0.63 -7.28
CA GLU A 53 9.10 -0.76 -6.83
C GLU A 53 9.20 -0.85 -5.31
N LEU A 54 8.51 -1.82 -4.72
CA LEU A 54 8.67 -2.17 -3.32
C LEU A 54 10.14 -2.56 -3.06
N LYS A 55 10.74 -2.00 -2.01
CA LYS A 55 12.11 -2.37 -1.65
C LYS A 55 12.18 -3.84 -1.28
N ARG A 56 13.29 -4.49 -1.68
CA ARG A 56 13.42 -5.95 -1.57
C ARG A 56 13.27 -6.50 -0.15
N GLU A 57 13.66 -5.72 0.85
CA GLU A 57 13.52 -6.09 2.26
C GLU A 57 12.06 -6.24 2.73
N TYR A 58 11.09 -5.72 1.98
CA TYR A 58 9.67 -5.72 2.32
C TYR A 58 8.82 -6.70 1.51
N HIS A 59 9.35 -7.32 0.44
CA HIS A 59 8.63 -8.36 -0.32
C HIS A 59 8.08 -9.46 0.60
N GLY A 60 6.79 -9.78 0.44
CA GLY A 60 6.10 -10.79 1.23
C GLY A 60 5.93 -10.47 2.73
N LYS A 61 6.24 -9.24 3.16
CA LYS A 61 6.12 -8.80 4.57
C LYS A 61 5.10 -7.68 4.76
N VAL A 62 4.54 -7.18 3.67
CA VAL A 62 3.59 -6.08 3.65
C VAL A 62 2.25 -6.63 3.17
N THR A 63 1.18 -6.26 3.86
CA THR A 63 -0.19 -6.58 3.46
C THR A 63 -0.79 -5.35 2.80
N PHE A 64 -1.48 -5.58 1.69
CA PHE A 64 -2.09 -4.54 0.89
C PHE A 64 -3.62 -4.57 1.10
N ASN A 65 -4.21 -3.42 1.38
CA ASN A 65 -5.65 -3.27 1.65
C ASN A 65 -6.51 -3.45 0.38
N ASP A 66 -5.92 -3.38 -0.81
CA ASP A 66 -6.58 -3.62 -2.11
C ASP A 66 -6.78 -5.12 -2.40
N GLN A 67 -6.03 -6.01 -1.74
CA GLN A 67 -6.12 -7.47 -1.90
C GLN A 67 -7.17 -8.14 -1.00
N ILE A 68 -7.92 -7.40 -0.19
CA ILE A 68 -8.90 -7.96 0.76
C ILE A 68 -10.16 -8.52 0.03
N GLU A 69 -10.28 -8.39 -1.29
CA GLU A 69 -11.52 -8.72 -2.00
C GLU A 69 -11.76 -10.20 -2.38
N TYR A 70 -10.84 -11.15 -2.16
CA TYR A 70 -11.11 -12.57 -2.49
C TYR A 70 -10.46 -13.58 -1.54
N MET A 71 -10.96 -13.66 -0.30
CA MET A 71 -10.85 -14.87 0.53
C MET A 71 -12.25 -15.31 0.96
N ASP A 72 -13.06 -15.75 0.01
CA ASP A 72 -14.18 -16.64 0.32
C ASP A 72 -13.57 -17.96 0.86
N ASP A 73 -13.85 -18.28 2.13
CA ASP A 73 -13.56 -19.54 2.84
C ASP A 73 -12.13 -19.84 3.37
N ASP A 74 -11.42 -18.88 3.99
CA ASP A 74 -10.34 -19.23 4.95
C ASP A 74 -10.60 -18.59 6.34
N PRO A 75 -10.81 -19.39 7.41
CA PRO A 75 -11.17 -18.89 8.74
C PRO A 75 -9.99 -18.28 9.53
N LEU A 76 -8.82 -18.02 8.91
CA LEU A 76 -7.63 -17.53 9.61
C LEU A 76 -7.36 -16.02 9.54
N CYS A 77 -8.22 -15.20 8.93
CA CYS A 77 -8.12 -13.74 9.01
C CYS A 77 -8.69 -13.16 10.33
N ASP A 78 -8.32 -13.76 11.45
CA ASP A 78 -8.44 -13.17 12.80
C ASP A 78 -7.01 -12.90 13.32
N ILE A 79 -6.29 -12.01 12.67
CA ILE A 79 -5.25 -11.24 13.36
C ILE A 79 -5.76 -9.81 13.47
N VAL A 80 -6.63 -9.64 14.46
CA VAL A 80 -6.90 -8.36 15.11
C VAL A 80 -5.54 -7.82 15.59
N LEU A 81 -4.91 -6.95 14.80
CA LEU A 81 -3.86 -6.06 15.30
C LEU A 81 -4.55 -5.02 16.20
N GLY A 82 -4.84 -5.48 17.41
CA GLY A 82 -5.49 -4.73 18.45
C GLY A 82 -4.77 -3.42 18.72
N TYR A 83 -5.59 -2.38 18.84
CA TYR A 83 -5.46 -1.31 19.82
C TYR A 83 -4.23 -1.46 20.73
N ILE A 84 -3.15 -0.73 20.44
CA ILE A 84 -2.27 -0.28 21.51
C ILE A 84 -2.94 0.96 22.11
N LEU A 85 -3.96 0.71 22.94
CA LEU A 85 -4.31 1.64 23.99
C LEU A 85 -3.32 1.38 25.13
N ASN A 86 -2.38 2.31 25.32
CA ASN A 86 -1.86 2.62 26.64
C ASN A 86 -1.49 4.10 26.73
#